data_AF-A0AAW9NI00-F1
#
_entry.id   AF-A0AAW9NI00-F1
#
_cell.length_a   1.000
_cell.length_b   1.000
_cell.length_c   1.000
_cell.angle_alpha   90.00
_cell.angle_beta   90.00
_cell.angle_gamma   90.00
#
_symmetry.space_group_name_H-M   'P 1'
#
loop_
_entity.id
_entity.type
_entity.pdbx_description
1 polymer ?
#
loop_
_entity_poly.entity_id
_entity_poly.type
_entity_poly.pdbx_seq_one_letter_code
_entity_poly.pdbx_strand_id
1 'polypeptide(L)'
;MNQRDKAIINDLRQFRMMSRNQIVELHFKHLKNPINSCNSVLKRLTRDNFIKCSTLHSPYVYFNSDCNIKPDSTKIPHFLELVDTVIEMKAHRETKNLMIEPKYGDKGTIEPDIFAIWFNPIFIEVQRNVYTKEVMQKKIDLYE
;
A
#
# COMPACT_ATOMS: atom_id res chain seq x y z
N MET A 1 11.61 18.64 -7.68
CA MET A 1 11.05 17.53 -6.90
C MET A 1 12.13 16.98 -5.98
N ASN A 2 11.94 16.98 -4.66
CA ASN A 2 12.96 16.55 -3.70
C ASN A 2 12.98 15.00 -3.53
N GLN A 3 13.89 14.45 -2.71
CA GLN A 3 13.97 13.00 -2.47
C GLN A 3 12.70 12.42 -1.82
N ARG A 4 12.10 13.11 -0.85
CA ARG A 4 10.86 12.68 -0.19
C ARG A 4 9.69 12.60 -1.17
N ASP A 5 9.56 13.59 -2.05
CA ASP A 5 8.53 13.63 -3.08
C ASP A 5 8.64 12.41 -4.02
N LYS A 6 9.86 12.09 -4.46
CA LYS A 6 10.14 10.90 -5.30
C LYS A 6 9.79 9.61 -4.54
N ALA A 7 10.13 9.53 -3.25
CA ALA A 7 9.80 8.37 -2.42
C ALA A 7 8.27 8.18 -2.30
N ILE A 8 7.52 9.25 -2.01
CA ILE A 8 6.04 9.20 -1.94
C ILE A 8 5.45 8.72 -3.27
N ILE A 9 5.91 9.24 -4.41
CA ILE A 9 5.41 8.85 -5.73
C ILE A 9 5.73 7.38 -6.02
N ASN A 10 6.94 6.92 -5.65
CA ASN A 10 7.34 5.52 -5.81
C ASN A 10 6.48 4.58 -4.96
N ASP A 11 6.25 4.93 -3.70
CA ASP A 11 5.41 4.13 -2.81
C ASP A 11 3.96 4.13 -3.30
N LEU A 12 3.44 5.25 -3.82
CA LEU A 12 2.11 5.28 -4.46
C LEU A 12 2.02 4.45 -5.74
N ARG A 13 3.14 4.17 -6.43
CA ARG A 13 3.18 3.21 -7.53
C ARG A 13 3.18 1.78 -7.02
N GLN A 14 4.00 1.50 -6.01
CA GLN A 14 4.14 0.17 -5.42
C GLN A 14 2.83 -0.28 -4.74
N PHE A 15 2.26 0.53 -3.86
CA PHE A 15 1.03 0.23 -3.13
C PHE A 15 -0.25 0.57 -3.92
N ARG A 16 -0.11 1.22 -5.08
CA ARG A 16 -1.18 1.79 -5.92
C ARG A 16 -1.96 2.96 -5.31
N MET A 17 -2.12 2.97 -3.98
CA MET A 17 -2.75 4.05 -3.23
C MET A 17 -2.32 4.04 -1.77
N MET A 18 -2.41 5.20 -1.11
CA MET A 18 -2.21 5.34 0.33
C MET A 18 -3.11 6.44 0.89
N SER A 19 -3.52 6.29 2.15
CA SER A 19 -4.21 7.35 2.87
C SER A 19 -3.23 8.44 3.35
N ARG A 20 -3.72 9.65 3.63
CA ARG A 20 -2.90 10.74 4.21
C ARG A 20 -2.14 10.26 5.46
N ASN A 21 -2.80 9.50 6.34
CA ASN A 21 -2.18 9.06 7.59
C ASN A 21 -1.04 8.07 7.34
N GLN A 22 -1.20 7.15 6.38
CA GLN A 22 -0.15 6.21 6.00
C GLN A 22 1.05 6.94 5.39
N ILE A 23 0.82 7.93 4.53
CA ILE A 23 1.90 8.77 3.97
C ILE A 23 2.62 9.54 5.08
N VAL A 24 1.88 10.04 6.08
CA VAL A 24 2.46 10.70 7.26
C VAL A 24 3.37 9.74 8.01
N GLU A 25 2.88 8.55 8.31
CA GLU A 25 3.61 7.53 9.07
C GLU A 25 4.92 7.14 8.36
N LEU A 26 4.87 6.91 7.05
CA LEU A 26 6.03 6.48 6.27
C LEU A 26 7.06 7.59 6.01
N HIS A 27 6.65 8.85 5.79
CA HIS A 27 7.55 9.88 5.25
C HIS A 27 7.70 11.14 6.11
N PHE A 28 6.81 11.36 7.09
CA PHE A 28 6.75 12.61 7.84
C PHE A 28 6.81 12.44 9.36
N LYS A 29 6.68 11.22 9.91
CA LYS A 29 6.60 10.95 11.36
C LYS A 29 7.71 11.60 12.21
N HIS A 30 8.91 11.76 11.65
CA HIS A 30 10.07 12.37 12.30
C HIS A 30 10.02 13.90 12.40
N LEU A 31 9.02 14.56 11.79
CA LEU A 31 8.91 16.02 11.77
C LEU A 31 8.07 16.54 12.94
N LYS A 32 8.33 17.78 13.36
CA LYS A 32 7.56 18.46 14.41
C LYS A 32 6.07 18.62 14.10
N ASN A 33 5.73 18.88 12.83
CA ASN A 33 4.35 19.11 12.37
C ASN A 33 4.02 18.19 11.18
N PRO A 34 3.98 16.87 11.40
CA PRO A 34 4.04 15.88 10.33
C PRO A 34 2.84 15.97 9.37
N ILE A 35 1.65 16.20 9.93
CA ILE A 35 0.40 16.37 9.19
C ILE A 35 0.45 17.60 8.26
N ASN A 36 0.83 18.76 8.79
CA ASN A 36 0.82 20.01 8.02
C ASN A 36 1.88 19.96 6.92
N SER A 37 3.06 19.43 7.23
CA SER A 37 4.11 19.20 6.24
C SER A 37 3.67 18.24 5.13
N CYS A 38 3.00 17.14 5.49
CA CYS A 38 2.44 16.19 4.53
C CYS A 38 1.39 16.84 3.63
N ASN A 39 0.42 17.55 4.21
CA ASN A 39 -0.64 18.22 3.46
C ASN A 39 -0.09 19.23 2.44
N SER A 40 0.94 20.01 2.81
CA SER A 40 1.59 20.94 1.87
C SER A 40 2.26 20.23 0.69
N VAL A 41 2.93 19.10 0.95
CA VAL A 41 3.55 18.29 -0.10
C VAL A 41 2.48 17.66 -1.00
N LEU A 42 1.45 17.06 -0.43
CA LEU A 42 0.38 16.41 -1.19
C LEU A 42 -0.39 17.42 -2.05
N LYS A 43 -0.73 18.61 -1.52
CA LYS A 43 -1.33 19.69 -2.30
C LYS A 43 -0.48 20.07 -3.51
N ARG A 44 0.82 20.22 -3.31
CA ARG A 44 1.76 20.56 -4.39
C ARG A 44 1.84 19.44 -5.44
N LEU A 45 2.01 18.18 -5.02
CA LEU A 45 2.09 17.04 -5.94
C LEU A 45 0.80 16.83 -6.73
N THR A 46 -0.37 17.07 -6.11
CA THR A 46 -1.66 17.03 -6.81
C THR A 46 -1.79 18.17 -7.82
N ARG A 47 -1.44 19.41 -7.42
CA ARG A 47 -1.47 20.57 -8.32
C ARG A 47 -0.59 20.37 -9.54
N ASP A 48 0.59 19.78 -9.34
CA ASP A 48 1.57 19.52 -10.40
C ASP A 48 1.28 18.18 -11.15
N ASN A 49 0.12 17.55 -10.90
CA ASN A 49 -0.40 16.34 -11.56
C ASN A 49 0.49 15.07 -11.45
N PHE A 50 1.32 14.98 -10.41
CA PHE A 50 2.07 13.75 -10.11
C PHE A 50 1.22 12.70 -9.39
N ILE A 51 0.20 13.15 -8.67
CA ILE A 51 -0.72 12.29 -7.90
C ILE A 51 -2.14 12.81 -8.07
N LYS A 52 -3.12 11.95 -7.83
CA LYS A 52 -4.54 12.31 -7.71
C LYS A 52 -5.06 12.00 -6.31
N CYS A 53 -6.17 12.63 -5.93
CA CYS A 53 -6.76 12.52 -4.59
C CYS A 53 -8.24 12.11 -4.70
N SER A 54 -8.65 11.12 -3.90
CA SER A 54 -10.05 10.82 -3.60
C SER A 54 -10.43 11.45 -2.28
N THR A 55 -11.47 12.28 -2.30
CA THR A 55 -12.04 12.91 -1.11
C THR A 55 -13.23 12.12 -0.54
N LEU A 56 -13.53 10.94 -1.11
CA LEU A 56 -14.64 10.08 -0.70
C LEU A 56 -14.36 9.30 0.58
N HIS A 57 -13.10 9.30 1.03
CA HIS A 57 -12.65 8.63 2.24
C HIS A 57 -12.11 9.66 3.24
N SER A 58 -12.21 9.37 4.53
CA SER A 58 -11.56 10.15 5.58
C SER A 58 -10.64 9.24 6.39
N PRO A 59 -9.32 9.49 6.43
CA PRO A 59 -8.59 10.54 5.71
C PRO A 59 -8.60 10.35 4.17
N TYR A 60 -8.32 11.42 3.42
CA TYR A 60 -8.23 11.37 1.95
C TYR A 60 -7.22 10.32 1.46
N VAL A 61 -7.53 9.72 0.32
CA VAL A 61 -6.72 8.67 -0.32
C VAL A 61 -6.05 9.24 -1.57
N TYR A 62 -4.76 8.97 -1.72
CA TYR A 62 -3.94 9.45 -2.81
C TYR A 62 -3.51 8.28 -3.69
N PHE A 63 -3.35 8.56 -4.98
CA PHE A 63 -2.96 7.58 -5.99
C PHE A 63 -1.90 8.23 -6.88
N ASN A 64 -1.08 7.42 -7.55
CA ASN A 64 -0.31 7.94 -8.67
C ASN A 64 -1.26 8.49 -9.76
N SER A 65 -0.85 9.53 -10.48
CA SER A 65 -1.65 10.08 -11.58
C SER A 65 -1.86 9.08 -12.72
N ASP A 66 -0.94 8.14 -12.92
CA ASP A 66 -1.04 7.04 -13.89
C ASP A 66 -1.90 5.84 -13.40
N CYS A 67 -2.43 5.88 -12.17
CA CYS A 67 -3.20 4.77 -11.62
C CYS A 67 -4.58 4.66 -12.30
N ASN A 68 -4.90 3.48 -12.84
CA ASN A 68 -6.18 3.22 -13.52
C ASN A 68 -7.35 2.90 -12.57
N ILE A 69 -7.11 2.80 -11.26
CA ILE A 69 -8.16 2.54 -10.28
C ILE A 69 -9.02 3.80 -10.10
N LYS A 70 -10.34 3.60 -10.10
CA LYS A 70 -11.30 4.68 -9.89
C LYS A 70 -11.29 5.15 -8.43
N PRO A 71 -11.47 6.47 -8.16
CA PRO A 71 -11.47 7.03 -6.79
C PRO A 71 -12.52 6.47 -5.82
N ASP A 72 -13.54 5.78 -6.33
CA ASP A 72 -14.66 5.17 -5.61
C ASP A 72 -14.62 3.62 -5.65
N SER A 73 -13.48 3.04 -6.05
CA SER A 73 -13.36 1.60 -6.21
C SER A 73 -13.56 0.83 -4.90
N THR A 74 -14.34 -0.25 -4.96
CA THR A 74 -14.52 -1.20 -3.85
C THR A 74 -13.24 -1.90 -3.42
N LYS A 75 -12.16 -1.81 -4.21
CA LYS A 75 -10.84 -2.37 -3.88
C LYS A 75 -10.03 -1.49 -2.94
N ILE A 76 -10.38 -0.21 -2.80
CA ILE A 76 -9.60 0.76 -2.00
C ILE A 76 -9.34 0.25 -0.58
N PRO A 77 -10.34 -0.22 0.17
CA PRO A 77 -10.10 -0.66 1.54
C PRO A 77 -9.12 -1.83 1.66
N HIS A 78 -9.08 -2.73 0.66
CA HIS A 78 -8.12 -3.83 0.66
C HIS A 78 -6.69 -3.33 0.44
N PHE A 79 -6.46 -2.43 -0.51
CA PHE A 79 -5.13 -1.84 -0.72
C PHE A 79 -4.64 -1.05 0.50
N LEU A 80 -5.53 -0.33 1.18
CA LEU A 80 -5.16 0.36 2.41
C LEU A 80 -4.72 -0.61 3.50
N GLU A 81 -5.38 -1.78 3.63
CA GLU A 81 -4.99 -2.83 4.57
C GLU A 81 -3.60 -3.43 4.25
N LEU A 82 -3.25 -3.57 2.96
CA LEU A 82 -1.91 -4.00 2.56
C LEU A 82 -0.84 -3.00 3.02
N VAL A 83 -1.12 -1.69 2.93
CA VAL A 83 -0.21 -0.64 3.39
C VAL A 83 -0.06 -0.69 4.91
N ASP A 84 -1.16 -0.85 5.66
CA ASP A 84 -1.12 -0.95 7.12
C ASP A 84 -0.33 -2.19 7.57
N THR A 85 -0.53 -3.33 6.91
CA THR A 85 0.25 -4.56 7.15
C THR A 85 1.75 -4.29 7.01
N VAL A 86 2.16 -3.61 5.93
CA VAL A 86 3.58 -3.29 5.71
C VAL A 86 4.12 -2.28 6.72
N ILE A 87 3.33 -1.28 7.11
CA ILE A 87 3.71 -0.31 8.14
C ILE A 87 3.98 -1.04 9.46
N GLU A 88 3.09 -1.96 9.85
CA GLU A 88 3.25 -2.77 11.07
C GLU A 88 4.50 -3.63 11.00
N MET A 89 4.73 -4.34 9.88
CA MET A 89 5.96 -5.12 9.68
C MET A 89 7.22 -4.26 9.85
N LYS A 90 7.25 -3.07 9.23
CA LYS A 90 8.40 -2.14 9.30
C LYS A 90 8.62 -1.57 10.69
N ALA A 91 7.57 -1.41 11.50
CA ALA A 91 7.69 -0.97 12.89
C ALA A 91 8.49 -1.96 13.74
N HIS A 92 8.46 -3.24 13.39
CA HIS A 92 9.22 -4.29 14.06
C HIS A 92 10.60 -4.55 13.43
N ARG A 93 10.69 -4.58 12.09
CA ARG A 93 11.94 -4.79 11.36
C ARG A 93 11.80 -4.38 9.90
N GLU A 94 12.87 -3.78 9.36
CA GLU A 94 12.95 -3.44 7.93
C GLU A 94 12.74 -4.65 7.01
N THR A 95 11.94 -4.46 5.97
CA THR A 95 11.66 -5.48 4.94
C THR A 95 12.57 -5.28 3.72
N LYS A 96 12.96 -6.38 3.08
CA LYS A 96 13.69 -6.39 1.80
C LYS A 96 12.84 -7.02 0.71
N ASN A 97 13.04 -6.60 -0.53
CA ASN A 97 12.31 -7.11 -1.70
C ASN A 97 10.78 -7.10 -1.51
N LEU A 98 10.25 -6.02 -0.94
CA LEU A 98 8.81 -5.86 -0.77
C LEU A 98 8.13 -5.76 -2.16
N MET A 99 7.16 -6.63 -2.41
CA MET A 99 6.35 -6.63 -3.62
C MET A 99 4.87 -6.68 -3.23
N ILE A 100 4.06 -5.84 -3.85
CA ILE A 100 2.61 -5.77 -3.64
C ILE A 100 1.93 -6.36 -4.86
N GLU A 101 1.05 -7.33 -4.62
CA GLU A 101 0.41 -8.18 -5.63
C GLU A 101 1.41 -8.70 -6.70
N PRO A 102 2.53 -9.33 -6.31
CA PRO A 102 3.43 -9.95 -7.27
C PRO A 102 2.72 -11.05 -8.06
N LYS A 103 3.05 -11.17 -9.34
CA LYS A 103 2.55 -12.23 -10.22
C LYS A 103 3.68 -13.16 -10.58
N TYR A 104 3.59 -14.41 -10.18
CA TYR A 104 4.64 -15.42 -10.42
C TYR A 104 4.31 -16.38 -11.57
N GLY A 105 3.13 -16.28 -12.16
CA GLY A 105 2.71 -17.13 -13.28
C GLY A 105 1.39 -16.70 -13.90
N ASP A 106 0.73 -17.66 -14.56
CA ASP A 106 -0.59 -17.47 -15.13
C ASP A 106 -1.66 -17.29 -14.04
N LYS A 107 -2.77 -16.66 -14.41
CA LYS A 107 -3.89 -16.39 -13.49
C LYS A 107 -4.39 -17.70 -12.86
N GLY A 108 -4.48 -17.73 -11.53
CA GLY A 108 -4.85 -18.92 -10.76
C GLY A 108 -3.67 -19.74 -10.24
N THR A 109 -2.44 -19.25 -10.45
CA THR A 109 -1.24 -19.72 -9.73
C THR A 109 -1.02 -18.88 -8.45
N ILE A 110 0.17 -18.98 -7.86
CA ILE A 110 0.61 -18.24 -6.68
C ILE A 110 0.55 -16.72 -6.95
N GLU A 111 -0.42 -16.05 -6.35
CA GLU A 111 -0.68 -14.61 -6.46
C GLU A 111 -0.92 -14.03 -5.04
N PRO A 112 0.12 -13.93 -4.21
CA PRO A 112 -0.03 -13.42 -2.85
C PRO A 112 -0.29 -11.91 -2.89
N ASP A 113 -0.94 -11.41 -1.85
CA ASP A 113 -1.17 -9.96 -1.71
C ASP A 113 0.17 -9.22 -1.49
N ILE A 114 1.07 -9.82 -0.71
CA ILE A 114 2.39 -9.27 -0.42
C ILE A 114 3.43 -10.39 -0.45
N PHE A 115 4.59 -10.09 -1.03
CA PHE A 115 5.83 -10.83 -0.81
C PHE A 115 6.87 -9.92 -0.15
N ALA A 116 7.60 -10.44 0.83
CA ALA A 116 8.73 -9.74 1.41
C ALA A 116 9.76 -10.72 1.99
N ILE A 117 11.01 -10.28 2.06
CA ILE A 117 12.04 -10.87 2.91
C ILE A 117 12.06 -10.07 4.22
N TRP A 118 11.52 -10.67 5.30
CA TRP A 118 11.44 -10.02 6.61
C TRP A 118 12.39 -10.67 7.62
N PHE A 119 12.10 -11.90 8.03
CA PHE A 119 13.08 -12.81 8.67
C PHE A 119 13.57 -13.83 7.66
N ASN A 120 12.61 -14.47 6.99
CA ASN A 120 12.77 -15.33 5.82
C ASN A 120 11.88 -14.77 4.69
N PRO A 121 12.03 -15.26 3.44
CA PRO A 121 11.06 -15.00 2.39
C PRO A 121 9.67 -15.50 2.83
N ILE A 122 8.67 -14.62 2.75
CA ILE A 122 7.29 -14.94 3.14
C ILE A 122 6.30 -14.41 2.12
N PHE A 123 5.26 -15.20 1.87
CA PHE A 123 4.04 -14.76 1.21
C PHE A 123 3.00 -14.41 2.27
N ILE A 124 2.28 -13.31 2.06
CA ILE A 124 1.28 -12.79 2.99
C ILE A 124 -0.02 -12.56 2.22
N GLU A 125 -1.11 -12.99 2.85
CA GLU A 125 -2.49 -12.89 2.37
C GLU A 125 -3.30 -12.08 3.40
N VAL A 126 -3.89 -10.98 2.97
CA VAL A 126 -4.62 -10.04 3.82
C VAL A 126 -6.11 -10.17 3.54
N GLN A 127 -6.82 -10.80 4.48
CA GLN A 127 -8.26 -11.05 4.35
C GLN A 127 -9.10 -10.07 5.16
N ARG A 128 -10.00 -9.36 4.47
CA ARG A 128 -10.97 -8.45 5.10
C ARG A 128 -12.30 -9.11 5.46
N ASN A 129 -12.48 -10.38 5.07
CA ASN A 129 -13.67 -11.18 5.36
C ASN A 129 -13.26 -12.49 6.05
N VAL A 130 -14.16 -13.04 6.85
CA VAL A 130 -13.97 -14.35 7.47
C VAL A 130 -14.08 -15.45 6.41
N TYR A 131 -13.06 -16.30 6.32
CA TYR A 131 -13.06 -17.45 5.43
C TYR A 131 -13.59 -18.69 6.13
N THR A 132 -14.22 -19.59 5.38
CA THR A 132 -14.51 -20.93 5.89
C THR A 132 -13.23 -21.75 5.94
N LYS A 133 -13.24 -22.85 6.70
CA LYS A 133 -12.10 -23.76 6.81
C LYS A 133 -11.68 -24.31 5.46
N GLU A 134 -12.64 -24.64 4.60
CA GLU A 134 -12.41 -25.19 3.26
C GLU A 134 -11.71 -24.17 2.35
N VAL A 135 -12.10 -22.88 2.43
CA VAL A 135 -11.47 -21.81 1.66
C VAL A 135 -10.04 -21.56 2.17
N MET A 136 -9.84 -21.57 3.49
CA MET A 136 -8.51 -21.46 4.09
C MET A 136 -7.59 -22.60 3.65
N GLN A 137 -8.06 -23.85 3.72
CA GLN A 137 -7.25 -25.01 3.35
C GLN A 137 -6.85 -24.96 1.87
N LYS A 138 -7.78 -24.63 0.97
CA LYS A 138 -7.47 -24.47 -0.46
C LYS A 138 -6.41 -23.41 -0.73
N LYS A 139 -6.37 -22.33 0.07
CA LYS A 139 -5.31 -21.33 -0.03
C LYS A 139 -3.97 -21.91 0.44
N ILE A 140 -3.93 -22.58 1.60
CA ILE A 140 -2.71 -23.21 2.12
C ILE A 140 -2.15 -24.21 1.09
N ASP A 141 -3.00 -25.10 0.57
CA ASP A 141 -2.62 -26.12 -0.43
C ASP A 141 -2.09 -25.52 -1.75
N LEU A 142 -2.36 -24.24 -2.03
CA LEU A 142 -1.82 -23.55 -3.22
C LEU A 142 -0.38 -23.04 -3.01
N TYR A 143 0.00 -22.78 -1.76
CA TYR A 143 1.30 -22.19 -1.40
C TYR A 143 2.30 -23.21 -0.84
N GLU A 144 1.84 -24.40 -0.40
CA GLU A 144 2.67 -25.53 0.08
C GLU A 144 2.89 -26.59 -1.00
#